data_AF-A0A963TIS1-F1
#
_entry.id   AF-A0A963TIS1-F1
#
_cell.length_a   1.000
_cell.length_b   1.000
_cell.length_c   1.000
_cell.angle_alpha   90.00
_cell.angle_beta   90.00
_cell.angle_gamma   90.00
#
_symmetry.space_group_name_H-M   'P 1'
#
loop_
_entity.id
_entity.type
_entity.pdbx_description
1 polymer ?
#
loop_
_entity_poly.entity_id
_entity_poly.type
_entity_poly.pdbx_seq_one_letter_code
_entity_poly.pdbx_strand_id
1 'polypeptide(L)'
;ADAFFAPVATRIATYNLPVSAVARAYVAAHLADPSFRRWRAMGQAENLVQPSYYKPFAERPWPGPAPLPAEIAEGPSVNAACPYSGKPVTHFLRLDGRVWGFCNAFCRDKTLHDPEAWPKFMELLRSA
;
A
#
# COMPACT_ATOMS: atom_id res chain seq x y z
N ALA A 1 -16.85 2.45 13.95
CA ALA A 1 -16.19 2.90 15.20
C ALA A 1 -14.67 2.76 15.10
N ASP A 2 -14.17 1.73 14.44
CA ASP A 2 -12.75 1.36 14.34
C ASP A 2 -11.83 2.44 13.75
N ALA A 3 -12.32 3.25 12.81
CA ALA A 3 -11.57 4.36 12.25
C ALA A 3 -11.08 5.36 13.31
N PHE A 4 -11.85 5.58 14.40
CA PHE A 4 -11.45 6.45 15.50
C PHE A 4 -10.26 5.89 16.30
N PHE A 5 -10.11 4.57 16.32
CA PHE A 5 -9.04 3.86 17.04
C PHE A 5 -7.82 3.57 16.17
N ALA A 6 -7.86 3.84 14.86
CA ALA A 6 -6.70 3.67 13.98
C ALA A 6 -5.43 4.40 14.48
N PRO A 7 -5.50 5.66 15.00
CA PRO A 7 -4.33 6.31 15.59
C PRO A 7 -3.79 5.61 16.86
N VAL A 8 -4.65 4.97 17.64
CA VAL A 8 -4.25 4.21 18.83
C VAL A 8 -3.57 2.91 18.42
N ALA A 9 -4.20 2.15 17.52
CA ALA A 9 -3.66 0.90 17.02
C ALA A 9 -2.30 1.10 16.35
N THR A 10 -2.16 2.16 15.54
CA THR A 10 -0.88 2.51 14.90
C THR A 10 0.18 2.91 15.90
N ARG A 11 -0.12 3.68 16.96
CA ARG A 11 0.86 3.98 18.02
C ARG A 11 1.35 2.73 18.73
N ILE A 12 0.44 1.82 19.12
CA ILE A 12 0.83 0.55 19.72
C ILE A 12 1.78 -0.21 18.78
N ALA A 13 1.42 -0.29 17.51
CA ALA A 13 2.21 -0.98 16.51
C ALA A 13 3.59 -0.33 16.30
N THR A 14 3.66 0.98 16.03
CA THR A 14 4.89 1.68 15.63
C THR A 14 5.88 1.91 16.77
N TYR A 15 5.39 2.09 18.00
CA TYR A 15 6.23 2.21 19.20
C TYR A 15 6.51 0.87 19.88
N ASN A 16 5.97 -0.24 19.35
CA ASN A 16 6.15 -1.58 19.92
C ASN A 16 5.72 -1.67 21.40
N LEU A 17 4.58 -1.05 21.73
CA LEU A 17 4.12 -0.97 23.12
C LEU A 17 3.69 -2.36 23.62
N PRO A 18 4.10 -2.78 24.84
CA PRO A 18 3.63 -4.03 25.42
C PRO A 18 2.15 -3.91 25.76
N VAL A 19 1.32 -4.77 25.19
CA VAL A 19 -0.13 -4.81 25.42
C VAL A 19 -0.61 -6.26 25.58
N SER A 20 -1.83 -6.45 26.07
CA SER A 20 -2.45 -7.78 26.21
C SER A 20 -2.58 -8.51 24.87
N ALA A 21 -2.78 -9.83 24.90
CA ALA A 21 -3.00 -10.62 23.69
C ALA A 21 -4.22 -10.15 22.89
N VAL A 22 -5.31 -9.78 23.58
CA VAL A 22 -6.54 -9.26 22.98
C VAL A 22 -6.26 -7.94 22.23
N ALA A 23 -5.52 -7.02 22.86
CA ALA A 23 -5.15 -5.76 22.22
C ALA A 23 -4.23 -5.98 21.02
N ARG A 24 -3.27 -6.91 21.09
CA ARG A 24 -2.43 -7.26 19.93
C ARG A 24 -3.25 -7.80 18.76
N ALA A 25 -4.23 -8.66 19.03
CA ALA A 25 -5.11 -9.19 17.98
C ALA A 25 -5.95 -8.07 17.33
N TYR A 26 -6.47 -7.13 18.12
CA TYR A 26 -7.19 -5.96 17.62
C TYR A 26 -6.31 -5.07 16.73
N VAL A 27 -5.06 -4.81 17.16
CA VAL A 27 -4.08 -4.05 16.37
C VAL A 27 -3.80 -4.76 15.05
N ALA A 28 -3.53 -6.07 15.07
CA ALA A 28 -3.27 -6.85 13.86
C ALA A 28 -4.45 -6.79 12.88
N ALA A 29 -5.69 -6.93 13.37
CA ALA A 29 -6.89 -6.79 12.56
C ALA A 29 -7.01 -5.38 11.95
N HIS A 30 -6.68 -4.32 12.72
CA HIS A 30 -6.67 -2.95 12.21
C HIS A 30 -5.64 -2.73 11.11
N LEU A 31 -4.41 -3.23 11.27
CA LEU A 31 -3.36 -3.07 10.25
C LEU A 31 -3.66 -3.86 8.97
N ALA A 32 -4.45 -4.93 9.08
CA ALA A 32 -4.91 -5.75 7.95
C ALA A 32 -6.17 -5.22 7.26
N ASP A 33 -6.86 -4.22 7.84
CA ASP A 33 -8.09 -3.69 7.25
C ASP A 33 -7.83 -3.11 5.85
N PRO A 34 -8.63 -3.49 4.82
CA PRO A 34 -8.42 -3.02 3.46
C PRO A 34 -8.49 -1.51 3.29
N SER A 35 -9.29 -0.80 4.10
CA SER A 35 -9.37 0.66 4.05
C SER A 35 -8.14 1.30 4.65
N PHE A 36 -7.63 0.75 5.76
CA PHE A 36 -6.37 1.19 6.37
C PHE A 36 -5.18 0.98 5.42
N ARG A 37 -5.07 -0.21 4.82
CA ARG A 37 -4.03 -0.53 3.82
C ARG A 37 -4.06 0.45 2.64
N ARG A 38 -5.25 0.70 2.07
CA ARG A 38 -5.44 1.68 0.98
C ARG A 38 -5.05 3.10 1.40
N TRP A 39 -5.48 3.55 2.58
CA TRP A 39 -5.12 4.88 3.09
C TRP A 39 -3.61 5.05 3.24
N ARG A 40 -2.94 4.07 3.85
CA ARG A 40 -1.48 4.07 4.01
C ARG A 40 -0.77 4.09 2.65
N ALA A 41 -1.17 3.24 1.71
CA ALA A 41 -0.56 3.16 0.38
C ALA A 41 -0.73 4.47 -0.42
N MET A 42 -1.89 5.14 -0.31
CA MET A 42 -2.11 6.46 -0.92
C MET A 42 -1.25 7.54 -0.26
N GLY A 43 -1.14 7.55 1.08
CA GLY A 43 -0.27 8.49 1.79
C GLY A 43 1.21 8.33 1.43
N GLN A 44 1.67 7.11 1.17
CA GLN A 44 3.02 6.89 0.64
C GLN A 44 3.15 7.37 -0.82
N ALA A 45 2.13 7.13 -1.65
CA ALA A 45 2.11 7.56 -3.05
C ALA A 45 2.09 9.08 -3.24
N GLU A 46 1.67 9.85 -2.23
CA GLU A 46 1.81 11.32 -2.23
C GLU A 46 3.27 11.77 -2.20
N ASN A 47 4.20 10.88 -1.79
CA ASN A 47 5.64 11.14 -1.70
C ASN A 47 5.98 12.45 -0.95
N LEU A 48 5.17 12.76 0.08
CA LEU A 48 5.30 13.98 0.87
C LEU A 48 5.94 13.69 2.22
N VAL A 49 7.20 14.13 2.37
CA VAL A 49 7.88 14.11 3.67
C VAL A 49 7.52 15.37 4.45
N GLN A 50 6.98 15.21 5.66
CA GLN A 50 6.68 16.34 6.55
C GLN A 50 7.91 16.68 7.42
N PRO A 51 8.59 17.83 7.21
CA PRO A 51 9.84 18.14 7.89
C PRO A 51 9.70 18.19 9.42
N SER A 52 8.56 18.66 9.93
CA SER A 52 8.28 18.77 11.37
C SER A 52 8.21 17.42 12.08
N TYR A 53 7.85 16.35 11.36
CA TYR A 53 7.73 14.99 11.89
C TYR A 53 8.94 14.11 11.54
N TYR A 54 9.75 14.51 10.56
CA TYR A 54 10.95 13.78 10.20
C TYR A 54 11.95 13.79 11.36
N LYS A 55 12.44 12.60 11.71
CA LYS A 55 13.52 12.41 12.67
C LYS A 55 14.55 11.48 12.02
N PRO A 56 15.86 11.78 12.10
CA PRO A 56 16.91 10.96 11.48
C PRO A 56 17.18 9.70 12.31
N PHE A 57 16.15 8.92 12.61
CA PHE A 57 16.25 7.65 13.31
C PHE A 57 16.22 6.50 12.31
N ALA A 58 16.78 5.35 12.69
CA ALA A 58 16.69 4.15 11.88
C ALA A 58 15.22 3.75 11.66
N GLU A 59 14.84 3.55 10.41
CA GLU A 59 13.53 3.05 10.05
C GLU A 59 13.47 1.52 10.17
N ARG A 60 12.28 0.99 10.40
CA ARG A 60 12.01 -0.44 10.43
C ARG A 60 10.87 -0.78 9.48
N PRO A 61 10.78 -2.03 9.01
CA PRO A 61 9.65 -2.47 8.21
C PRO A 61 8.30 -2.20 8.92
N TRP A 62 7.29 -1.95 8.11
CA TRP A 62 5.91 -1.81 8.59
C TRP A 62 5.46 -3.09 9.31
N PRO A 63 4.90 -3.01 10.55
CA PRO A 63 4.53 -4.19 11.34
C PRO A 63 3.20 -4.83 10.93
N GLY A 64 2.50 -4.30 9.92
CA GLY A 64 1.29 -4.93 9.37
C GLY A 64 1.63 -5.97 8.29
N PRO A 65 0.62 -6.41 7.52
CA PRO A 65 0.85 -7.31 6.39
C PRO A 65 1.90 -6.75 5.45
N ALA A 66 2.86 -7.59 5.07
CA ALA A 66 3.89 -7.25 4.09
C ALA A 66 3.23 -7.19 2.70
N PRO A 67 3.33 -6.07 1.96
CA PRO A 67 2.89 -5.98 0.59
C PRO A 67 3.61 -6.97 -0.33
N LEU A 68 2.96 -7.38 -1.42
CA LEU A 68 3.64 -8.08 -2.51
C LEU A 68 4.78 -7.22 -3.06
N PRO A 69 5.96 -7.81 -3.32
CA PRO A 69 7.09 -7.07 -3.86
C PRO A 69 6.77 -6.59 -5.28
N ALA A 70 6.90 -5.30 -5.50
CA ALA A 70 6.73 -4.67 -6.79
C ALA A 70 7.76 -3.56 -6.97
N GLU A 71 8.06 -3.21 -8.22
CA GLU A 71 9.05 -2.19 -8.55
C GLU A 71 8.64 -1.38 -9.77
N ILE A 72 9.17 -0.15 -9.88
CA ILE A 72 8.98 0.68 -11.07
C ILE A 72 9.65 -0.01 -12.26
N ALA A 73 8.98 -0.01 -13.40
CA ALA A 73 9.46 -0.62 -14.62
C ALA A 73 9.24 0.30 -15.83
N GLU A 74 9.73 -0.15 -16.98
CA GLU A 74 9.40 0.39 -18.29
C GLU A 74 8.41 -0.53 -19.03
N GLY A 75 7.71 0.01 -20.02
CA GLY A 75 6.77 -0.75 -20.83
C GLY A 75 7.43 -1.74 -21.79
N PRO A 76 6.63 -2.55 -22.52
CA PRO A 76 5.17 -2.52 -22.55
C PRO A 76 4.52 -3.27 -21.38
N SER A 77 3.31 -2.87 -21.00
CA SER A 77 2.48 -3.60 -20.03
C SER A 77 1.63 -4.69 -20.69
N VAL A 78 1.25 -5.69 -19.89
CA VAL A 78 0.30 -6.74 -20.26
C VAL A 78 -1.09 -6.15 -20.56
N ASN A 79 -1.55 -5.20 -19.75
CA ASN A 79 -2.83 -4.54 -19.94
C ASN A 79 -2.73 -3.29 -20.83
N ALA A 80 -3.77 -3.03 -21.61
CA ALA A 80 -3.86 -1.85 -22.48
C ALA A 80 -4.42 -0.60 -21.79
N ALA A 81 -5.16 -0.77 -20.68
CA ALA A 81 -5.83 0.31 -19.96
C ALA A 81 -5.64 0.19 -18.45
N CYS A 82 -5.60 1.34 -17.75
CA CYS A 82 -5.45 1.40 -16.30
C CYS A 82 -6.60 0.64 -15.59
N PRO A 83 -6.31 -0.28 -14.64
CA PRO A 83 -7.35 -1.06 -13.96
C PRO A 83 -8.32 -0.21 -13.13
N TYR A 84 -7.95 1.02 -12.78
CA TYR A 84 -8.79 1.89 -11.95
C TYR A 84 -9.75 2.75 -12.75
N SER A 85 -9.23 3.36 -13.83
CA SER A 85 -9.92 4.43 -14.57
C SER A 85 -10.29 4.05 -16.01
N GLY A 86 -9.74 2.96 -16.56
CA GLY A 86 -9.89 2.59 -17.96
C GLY A 86 -9.13 3.49 -18.95
N LYS A 87 -8.38 4.50 -18.47
CA LYS A 87 -7.59 5.40 -19.32
C LYS A 87 -6.34 4.72 -19.90
N PRO A 88 -5.77 5.24 -21.01
CA PRO A 88 -4.54 4.71 -21.60
C PRO A 88 -3.37 4.63 -20.61
N VAL A 89 -2.52 3.63 -20.80
CA VAL A 89 -1.34 3.38 -19.97
C VAL A 89 -0.22 4.38 -20.32
N THR A 90 0.39 4.93 -19.27
CA THR A 90 1.56 5.82 -19.37
C THR A 90 2.62 5.53 -18.30
N HIS A 91 2.30 4.72 -17.28
CA HIS A 91 3.17 4.41 -16.14
C HIS A 91 3.16 2.91 -15.88
N PHE A 92 4.30 2.35 -15.45
CA PHE A 92 4.49 0.90 -15.41
C PHE A 92 5.01 0.41 -14.05
N LEU A 93 4.57 -0.78 -13.66
CA LEU A 93 4.96 -1.51 -12.45
C LEU A 93 5.33 -2.94 -12.83
N ARG A 94 6.45 -3.48 -12.33
CA ARG A 94 6.75 -4.91 -12.42
C ARG A 94 6.35 -5.62 -11.13
N LEU A 95 5.60 -6.72 -11.28
CA LEU A 95 5.20 -7.63 -10.20
C LEU A 95 5.08 -9.04 -10.79
N ASP A 96 5.63 -10.03 -10.10
CA ASP A 96 5.70 -11.44 -10.53
C ASP A 96 6.23 -11.61 -11.97
N GLY A 97 7.32 -10.90 -12.30
CA GLY A 97 7.96 -10.97 -13.61
C GLY A 97 7.18 -10.32 -14.76
N ARG A 98 6.01 -9.74 -14.50
CA ARG A 98 5.15 -9.10 -15.51
C ARG A 98 5.06 -7.60 -15.29
N VAL A 99 4.88 -6.86 -16.38
CA VAL A 99 4.72 -5.39 -16.35
C VAL A 99 3.25 -5.02 -16.46
N TRP A 100 2.79 -4.16 -15.57
CA TRP A 100 1.40 -3.69 -15.45
C TRP A 100 1.33 -2.18 -15.67
N GLY A 101 0.31 -1.75 -16.38
CA GLY A 101 0.13 -0.39 -16.87
C GLY A 101 -0.89 0.41 -16.08
N PHE A 102 -0.58 1.68 -15.83
CA PHE A 102 -1.41 2.65 -15.12
C PHE A 102 -1.46 3.98 -15.87
N CYS A 103 -2.52 4.75 -15.67
CA CYS A 103 -2.74 6.00 -16.40
C CYS A 103 -1.99 7.21 -15.83
N ASN A 104 -1.42 7.10 -14.62
CA ASN A 104 -0.64 8.15 -13.97
C ASN A 104 0.25 7.55 -12.85
N ALA A 105 1.20 8.36 -12.38
CA ALA A 105 2.12 8.00 -11.29
C ALA A 105 1.36 7.58 -10.02
N PHE A 106 0.36 8.35 -9.59
CA PHE A 106 -0.38 8.03 -8.36
C PHE A 106 -1.06 6.64 -8.41
N CYS A 107 -1.66 6.28 -9.55
CA CYS A 107 -2.25 4.95 -9.74
C CYS A 107 -1.20 3.85 -9.68
N ARG A 108 -0.02 4.06 -10.28
CA ARG A 108 1.12 3.13 -10.16
C ARG A 108 1.59 3.06 -8.71
N ASP A 109 1.90 4.19 -8.07
CA ASP A 109 2.59 4.27 -6.78
C ASP A 109 1.73 3.75 -5.63
N LYS A 110 0.43 4.08 -5.61
CA LYS A 110 -0.47 3.50 -4.59
C LYS A 110 -0.57 1.97 -4.74
N THR A 111 -0.40 1.45 -5.95
CA THR A 111 -0.36 0.00 -6.22
C THR A 111 1.00 -0.59 -5.85
N LEU A 112 2.09 0.09 -6.20
CA LEU A 112 3.47 -0.26 -5.82
C LEU A 112 3.60 -0.46 -4.31
N HIS A 113 3.02 0.44 -3.52
CA HIS A 113 3.11 0.39 -2.05
C HIS A 113 2.27 -0.71 -1.42
N ASP A 114 1.17 -1.11 -2.05
CA ASP A 114 0.34 -2.22 -1.57
C ASP A 114 -0.55 -2.81 -2.69
N PRO A 115 -0.04 -3.77 -3.48
CA PRO A 115 -0.79 -4.31 -4.61
C PRO A 115 -2.11 -4.97 -4.21
N GLU A 116 -2.11 -5.72 -3.10
CA GLU A 116 -3.27 -6.48 -2.62
C GLU A 116 -4.36 -5.60 -2.01
N ALA A 117 -4.06 -4.34 -1.70
CA ALA A 117 -5.06 -3.39 -1.22
C ALA A 117 -6.11 -3.01 -2.30
N TRP A 118 -5.92 -3.43 -3.56
CA TRP A 118 -6.70 -2.98 -4.71
C TRP A 118 -7.40 -4.12 -5.47
N PRO A 119 -8.70 -4.37 -5.21
CA PRO A 119 -9.42 -5.47 -5.85
C PRO A 119 -9.35 -5.49 -7.38
N LYS A 120 -9.50 -4.32 -8.04
CA LYS A 120 -9.42 -4.22 -9.51
C LYS A 120 -8.05 -4.61 -10.07
N PHE A 121 -6.98 -4.30 -9.34
CA PHE A 121 -5.63 -4.71 -9.75
C PHE A 121 -5.41 -6.22 -9.51
N MET A 122 -5.89 -6.74 -8.38
CA MET A 122 -5.80 -8.17 -8.08
C MET A 122 -6.64 -9.02 -9.03
N GLU A 123 -7.77 -8.51 -9.52
CA GLU A 123 -8.54 -9.14 -10.59
C GLU A 123 -7.74 -9.20 -11.89
N LEU A 124 -7.12 -8.07 -12.29
CA LEU A 124 -6.25 -8.01 -13.44
C LEU A 124 -5.08 -9.03 -13.32
N LEU A 125 -4.44 -9.11 -12.16
CA LEU A 125 -3.33 -10.02 -11.87
C LEU A 125 -3.71 -11.51 -12.02
N ARG A 126 -4.94 -11.86 -11.65
CA ARG A 126 -5.47 -13.25 -11.77
C ARG A 126 -5.96 -13.59 -13.17
N SER A 127 -6.33 -12.58 -13.96
CA SER A 127 -6.93 -12.75 -15.29
C SER A 127 -5.92 -12.89 -16.43
N ALA A 128 -4.65 -12.63 -16.18
CA ALA A 128 -3.56 -12.76 -17.14
C ALA A 128 -2.59 -13.86 -16.73
#